data_AF-R7UIB6-F1
#
_entry.id   AF-R7UIB6-F1
#
_cell.length_a   1.000
_cell.length_b   1.000
_cell.length_c   1.000
_cell.angle_alpha   90.00
_cell.angle_beta   90.00
_cell.angle_gamma   90.00
#
_symmetry.space_group_name_H-M   'P 1'
#
loop_
_entity.id
_entity.type
_entity.pdbx_description
1 polymer ?
#
loop_
_entity_poly.entity_id
_entity_poly.type
_entity_poly.pdbx_seq_one_letter_code
_entity_poly.pdbx_strand_id
1 'polypeptide(L)'
;MGKKTVFLMNILEPSVASWWTGVSDIEVEGRYVDILNNEITFTDWFEGYATRNGRIHNAQPTGQTKQNCIELRRMFTNITNALVDAGKHYWNDAECSGADRHYICRVKDCGLSPSPRINCSSGQTQSAYGCQFRGKRLNTEALSVLTKASASACLLACFQEPSCESANFHRSTHKCALSKTRVQNTIELQASQEYDFLSSNLC
;
A
#
# COMPACT_ATOMS: atom_id res chain seq x y z
N MET A 1 15.04 10.82 11.31
CA MET A 1 14.52 10.14 10.11
C MET A 1 13.63 8.97 10.55
N GLY A 2 12.38 8.88 10.08
CA GLY A 2 11.45 7.82 10.51
C GLY A 2 11.89 6.42 10.05
N LYS A 3 11.75 5.41 10.91
CA LYS A 3 12.18 4.01 10.64
C LYS A 3 11.62 3.43 9.32
N LYS A 4 10.42 3.85 8.91
CA LYS A 4 9.77 3.39 7.66
C LYS A 4 10.40 3.97 6.39
N THR A 5 10.83 5.24 6.44
CA THR A 5 11.48 5.92 5.31
C THR A 5 12.83 5.28 5.00
N VAL A 6 13.61 4.96 6.04
CA VAL A 6 14.92 4.28 5.91
C VAL A 6 14.76 2.90 5.26
N PHE A 7 13.71 2.15 5.63
CA PHE A 7 13.42 0.85 5.02
C PHE A 7 13.12 0.95 3.53
N LEU A 8 12.25 1.88 3.11
CA LEU A 8 11.92 2.08 1.69
C LEU A 8 13.15 2.48 0.89
N MET A 9 13.93 3.44 1.38
CA MET A 9 15.11 3.95 0.66
C MET A 9 16.21 2.90 0.45
N ASN A 10 16.28 1.87 1.30
CA ASN A 10 17.23 0.77 1.16
C ASN A 10 16.78 -0.31 0.16
N ILE A 11 15.49 -0.36 -0.18
CA ILE A 11 14.91 -1.35 -1.10
C ILE A 11 14.81 -0.81 -2.51
N LEU A 12 14.58 0.50 -2.65
CA LEU A 12 14.58 1.14 -3.95
C LEU A 12 15.98 1.03 -4.56
N GLU A 13 16.05 0.43 -5.76
CA GLU A 13 17.30 0.35 -6.50
C GLU A 13 17.89 1.77 -6.68
N PRO A 14 19.23 1.91 -6.68
CA PRO A 14 19.90 3.15 -7.04
C PRO A 14 19.80 3.36 -8.57
N SER A 15 18.58 3.50 -9.07
CA SER A 15 18.28 3.71 -10.48
C SER A 15 17.77 5.13 -10.71
N VAL A 16 17.69 5.51 -11.99
CA VAL A 16 17.10 6.79 -12.43
C VAL A 16 15.57 6.80 -12.33
N ALA A 17 14.96 5.68 -11.94
CA ALA A 17 13.53 5.52 -11.84
C ALA A 17 12.95 6.43 -10.75
N SER A 18 11.73 6.89 -10.98
CA SER A 18 10.95 7.61 -9.98
C SER A 18 9.74 6.78 -9.57
N TRP A 19 9.36 6.91 -8.29
CA TRP A 19 8.40 6.00 -7.64
C TRP A 19 7.27 6.77 -6.98
N TRP A 20 6.03 6.53 -7.39
CA TRP A 20 4.86 7.11 -6.73
C TRP A 20 4.64 6.56 -5.31
N THR A 21 4.29 7.45 -4.38
CA THR A 21 4.13 7.14 -2.95
C THR A 21 2.70 7.07 -2.44
N GLY A 22 1.72 7.46 -3.26
CA GLY A 22 0.32 7.57 -2.86
C GLY A 22 -0.01 8.80 -2.00
N VAL A 23 0.96 9.70 -1.82
CA VAL A 23 0.76 11.01 -1.18
C VAL A 23 0.46 12.07 -2.23
N SER A 24 -0.46 12.98 -1.92
CA SER A 24 -0.85 14.09 -2.79
C SER A 24 -1.40 15.27 -1.97
N ASP A 25 -1.46 16.43 -2.61
CA ASP A 25 -2.12 17.65 -2.12
C ASP A 25 -3.15 18.19 -3.13
N ILE A 26 -3.67 17.31 -4.00
CA ILE A 26 -4.70 17.57 -5.02
C ILE A 26 -5.89 18.38 -4.49
N GLU A 27 -6.34 18.11 -3.26
CA GLU A 27 -7.51 18.78 -2.68
C GLU A 27 -7.20 20.18 -2.14
N VAL A 28 -6.01 20.37 -1.56
CA VAL A 28 -5.58 21.62 -0.90
C VAL A 28 -4.07 21.74 -1.02
N GLU A 29 -3.61 22.69 -1.84
CA GLU A 29 -2.18 23.01 -2.05
C GLU A 29 -1.43 23.12 -0.72
N GLY A 30 -0.32 22.38 -0.59
CA GLY A 30 0.52 22.38 0.61
C GLY A 30 -0.01 21.53 1.77
N ARG A 31 -1.18 20.89 1.64
CA ARG A 31 -1.69 19.89 2.57
C ARG A 31 -1.55 18.48 1.99
N TYR A 32 -0.45 17.83 2.35
CA TYR A 32 -0.13 16.49 1.87
C TYR A 32 -0.86 15.40 2.67
N VAL A 33 -1.64 14.58 1.99
CA VAL A 33 -2.41 13.48 2.56
C VAL A 33 -2.14 12.17 1.83
N ASP A 34 -2.36 11.04 2.51
CA ASP A 34 -2.37 9.72 1.85
C ASP A 34 -3.72 9.45 1.13
N ILE A 35 -3.80 8.31 0.43
CA ILE A 35 -5.01 7.85 -0.28
C ILE A 35 -6.25 7.66 0.62
N LEU A 36 -6.11 7.68 1.94
CA LEU A 36 -7.19 7.59 2.92
C LEU A 36 -7.48 8.95 3.59
N ASN A 37 -6.92 10.03 3.05
CA ASN A 37 -7.01 11.40 3.57
C ASN A 37 -6.40 11.58 4.97
N ASN A 38 -5.42 10.76 5.35
CA ASN A 38 -4.64 11.00 6.56
C ASN A 38 -3.52 12.00 6.25
N GLU A 39 -3.41 13.04 7.06
CA GLU A 39 -2.37 14.06 6.90
C GLU A 39 -0.98 13.50 7.17
N ILE A 40 -0.06 13.82 6.27
CA ILE A 40 1.33 13.40 6.39
C ILE A 40 2.10 14.39 7.25
N THR A 41 2.67 13.87 8.35
CA THR A 41 3.42 14.66 9.33
C THR A 41 4.94 14.64 9.12
N PHE A 42 5.42 13.85 8.16
CA PHE A 42 6.84 13.74 7.84
C PHE A 42 7.05 13.85 6.33
N THR A 43 7.93 14.76 5.93
CA THR A 43 8.38 14.94 4.54
C THR A 43 9.90 14.84 4.45
N ASP A 44 10.41 14.50 3.28
CA ASP A 44 11.85 14.46 2.99
C ASP A 44 12.09 15.12 1.62
N TRP A 45 11.69 16.39 1.52
CA TRP A 45 11.78 17.21 0.30
C TRP A 45 13.21 17.36 -0.19
N PHE A 46 13.39 17.40 -1.50
CA PHE A 46 14.68 17.74 -2.07
C PHE A 46 15.00 19.22 -1.81
N GLU A 47 16.08 19.48 -1.07
CA GLU A 47 16.49 20.83 -0.68
C GLU A 47 16.97 21.68 -1.88
N GLY A 48 17.23 21.08 -3.04
CA GLY A 48 17.72 21.77 -4.22
C GLY A 48 19.24 21.97 -4.24
N TYR A 49 19.74 22.62 -5.29
CA TYR A 49 21.14 22.94 -5.46
C TYR A 49 21.40 24.43 -5.22
N ALA A 50 22.32 24.74 -4.30
CA ALA A 50 22.75 26.11 -4.05
C ALA A 50 23.42 26.72 -5.30
N THR A 51 23.05 27.94 -5.65
CA THR A 51 23.64 28.70 -6.74
C THR A 51 24.62 29.76 -6.22
N ARG A 52 25.50 30.27 -7.09
CA ARG A 52 26.48 31.31 -6.72
C ARG A 52 25.87 32.60 -6.18
N ASN A 53 24.62 32.91 -6.54
CA ASN A 53 23.89 34.09 -6.07
C ASN A 53 22.96 33.80 -4.88
N GLY A 54 23.16 32.68 -4.17
CA GLY A 54 22.40 32.32 -2.97
C GLY A 54 20.96 31.89 -3.24
N ARG A 55 20.57 31.68 -4.51
CA ARG A 55 19.29 31.07 -4.87
C ARG A 55 19.41 29.55 -4.74
N ILE A 56 18.27 28.89 -4.61
CA ILE A 56 18.19 27.44 -4.59
C ILE A 56 17.51 26.98 -5.87
N HIS A 57 18.20 26.15 -6.65
CA HIS A 57 17.68 25.60 -7.89
C HIS A 57 17.00 24.25 -7.62
N ASN A 58 15.79 24.08 -8.16
CA ASN A 58 15.05 22.82 -8.14
C ASN A 58 14.66 22.32 -6.73
N ALA A 59 14.57 23.22 -5.75
CA ALA A 59 14.03 22.90 -4.43
C ALA A 59 12.57 22.44 -4.52
N GLN A 60 12.18 21.56 -3.62
CA GLN A 60 10.85 20.98 -3.55
C GLN A 60 10.17 21.34 -2.20
N PRO A 61 8.82 21.48 -2.17
CA PRO A 61 7.93 21.54 -3.33
C PRO A 61 8.16 22.81 -4.15
N THR A 62 7.79 22.80 -5.44
CA THR A 62 8.01 23.97 -6.32
C THR A 62 6.97 25.08 -6.13
N GLY A 63 5.88 24.80 -5.40
CA GLY A 63 4.75 25.70 -5.21
C GLY A 63 3.93 25.91 -6.50
N GLN A 64 4.03 24.98 -7.45
CA GLN A 64 3.27 24.99 -8.69
C GLN A 64 1.97 24.22 -8.50
N THR A 65 0.83 24.89 -8.68
CA THR A 65 -0.52 24.34 -8.45
C THR A 65 -0.94 23.15 -9.32
N LYS A 66 -0.09 22.73 -10.27
CA LYS A 66 -0.32 21.56 -11.13
C LYS A 66 0.44 20.33 -10.65
N GLN A 67 1.44 20.53 -9.81
CA GLN A 67 2.22 19.47 -9.20
C GLN A 67 1.52 19.14 -7.89
N ASN A 68 0.80 18.01 -7.90
CA ASN A 68 -0.07 17.64 -6.78
C ASN A 68 0.19 16.20 -6.30
N CYS A 69 1.18 15.51 -6.89
CA CYS A 69 1.47 14.11 -6.62
C CYS A 69 2.94 13.95 -6.22
N ILE A 70 3.17 13.12 -5.20
CA ILE A 70 4.50 12.96 -4.62
C ILE A 70 5.18 11.71 -5.11
N GLU A 71 6.32 11.89 -5.76
CA GLU A 71 7.23 10.81 -6.13
C GLU A 71 8.50 10.80 -5.27
N LEU A 72 9.09 9.63 -5.12
CA LEU A 72 10.46 9.45 -4.67
C LEU A 72 11.38 9.45 -5.87
N ARG A 73 12.32 10.37 -5.88
CA ARG A 73 13.27 10.57 -6.97
C ARG A 73 14.67 10.77 -6.43
N ARG A 74 15.66 10.17 -7.09
CA ARG A 74 17.09 10.26 -6.73
C ARG A 74 17.86 11.25 -7.61
N MET A 75 17.42 11.41 -8.85
CA MET A 75 18.13 12.15 -9.88
C MET A 75 17.45 13.50 -10.13
N PHE A 76 18.11 14.62 -9.88
CA PHE A 76 17.57 15.97 -10.05
C PHE A 76 18.41 16.80 -11.02
N THR A 77 17.77 17.68 -11.80
CA THR A 77 18.50 18.60 -12.66
C THR A 77 19.17 19.68 -11.82
N ASN A 78 20.47 19.89 -12.07
CA ASN A 78 21.25 20.97 -11.46
C ASN A 78 21.15 22.27 -12.30
N ILE A 79 21.89 23.30 -11.88
CA ILE A 79 21.91 24.62 -12.54
C ILE A 79 22.36 24.60 -14.01
N THR A 80 23.04 23.55 -14.46
CA THR A 80 23.46 23.38 -15.86
C THR A 80 22.50 22.49 -16.65
N ASN A 81 21.32 22.21 -16.09
CA ASN A 81 20.34 21.22 -16.58
C ASN A 81 20.90 19.79 -16.71
N ALA A 82 22.04 19.50 -16.07
CA ALA A 82 22.55 18.15 -16.01
C ALA A 82 21.80 17.37 -14.93
N LEU A 83 21.46 16.11 -15.21
CA LEU A 83 20.84 15.23 -14.25
C LEU A 83 21.90 14.71 -13.27
N VAL A 84 21.73 14.98 -11.98
CA VAL A 84 22.71 14.68 -10.93
C VAL A 84 22.07 13.80 -9.85
N ASP A 85 22.82 12.80 -9.40
CA ASP A 85 22.44 11.94 -8.28
C ASP A 85 22.53 12.70 -6.95
N ALA A 86 21.42 12.80 -6.22
CA ALA A 86 21.33 13.45 -4.91
C ALA A 86 21.80 12.55 -3.74
N GLY A 87 22.27 11.32 -4.02
CA GLY A 87 22.82 10.37 -3.05
C GLY A 87 21.77 9.51 -2.33
N LYS A 88 20.51 9.96 -2.32
CA LYS A 88 19.34 9.21 -1.84
C LYS A 88 18.08 9.66 -2.60
N HIS A 89 16.99 8.94 -2.40
CA HIS A 89 15.68 9.38 -2.88
C HIS A 89 15.16 10.52 -2.01
N TYR A 90 14.59 11.56 -2.61
CA TYR A 90 13.89 12.64 -1.94
C TYR A 90 12.45 12.72 -2.48
N TRP A 91 11.58 13.37 -1.72
CA TRP A 91 10.27 13.77 -2.20
C TRP A 91 10.43 14.82 -3.29
N ASN A 92 9.78 14.55 -4.41
CA ASN A 92 9.66 15.47 -5.52
C ASN A 92 8.17 15.71 -5.79
N ASP A 93 7.81 16.98 -5.88
CA ASP A 93 6.48 17.40 -6.26
C ASP A 93 6.35 17.32 -7.78
N ALA A 94 5.27 16.73 -8.26
CA ALA A 94 5.14 16.41 -9.68
C ALA A 94 3.71 16.39 -10.17
N GLU A 95 3.57 16.61 -11.47
CA GLU A 95 2.30 16.45 -12.16
C GLU A 95 1.84 14.99 -12.11
N CYS A 96 0.59 14.78 -11.68
CA CYS A 96 0.00 13.45 -11.54
C CYS A 96 -0.18 12.69 -12.86
N SER A 97 -0.12 13.39 -14.00
CA SER A 97 -0.34 12.85 -15.36
C SER A 97 0.88 12.12 -15.95
N GLY A 98 2.02 12.09 -15.25
CA GLY A 98 3.25 11.45 -15.73
C GLY A 98 3.08 9.94 -15.92
N ALA A 99 3.04 9.49 -17.19
CA ALA A 99 2.64 8.13 -17.58
C ALA A 99 3.69 7.02 -17.32
N ASP A 100 4.96 7.35 -17.04
CA ASP A 100 6.06 6.37 -16.97
C ASP A 100 6.74 6.33 -15.61
N ARG A 101 5.99 6.02 -14.55
CA ARG A 101 6.51 5.96 -13.18
C ARG A 101 6.14 4.65 -12.50
N HIS A 102 7.10 4.08 -11.79
CA HIS A 102 6.83 2.94 -10.92
C HIS A 102 6.03 3.41 -9.70
N TYR A 103 5.46 2.48 -8.94
CA TYR A 103 4.69 2.81 -7.74
C TYR A 103 5.04 1.87 -6.58
N ILE A 104 4.93 2.39 -5.36
CA ILE A 104 5.18 1.64 -4.13
C ILE A 104 3.83 1.31 -3.49
N CYS A 105 3.50 0.02 -3.44
CA CYS A 105 2.32 -0.45 -2.71
C CYS A 105 2.69 -0.81 -1.27
N ARG A 106 1.91 -0.31 -0.31
CA ARG A 106 1.96 -0.79 1.08
C ARG A 106 0.84 -1.79 1.30
N VAL A 107 1.18 -3.06 1.48
CA VAL A 107 0.24 -4.06 1.98
C VAL A 107 0.17 -3.91 3.50
N LYS A 108 -1.03 -3.69 4.03
CA LYS A 108 -1.25 -3.74 5.48
C LYS A 108 -1.32 -5.22 5.86
N ASP A 109 -0.26 -5.74 6.48
CA ASP A 109 -0.34 -7.04 7.15
C ASP A 109 -1.28 -6.88 8.33
N CYS A 110 -2.50 -7.43 8.22
CA CYS A 110 -3.49 -7.39 9.28
C CYS A 110 -3.51 -8.67 10.13
N GLY A 111 -2.41 -9.43 10.19
CA GLY A 111 -2.16 -10.36 11.30
C GLY A 111 -2.36 -11.85 11.00
N LEU A 112 -2.39 -12.28 9.73
CA LEU A 112 -2.29 -13.69 9.38
C LEU A 112 -0.93 -13.98 8.71
N SER A 113 0.05 -14.30 9.54
CA SER A 113 1.25 -15.05 9.14
C SER A 113 1.00 -16.55 9.35
N PRO A 114 1.51 -17.45 8.49
CA PRO A 114 2.54 -17.24 7.47
C PRO A 114 1.97 -16.83 6.11
N SER A 115 2.86 -16.48 5.18
CA SER A 115 2.56 -16.29 3.76
C SER A 115 2.79 -17.57 2.97
N PRO A 116 1.88 -18.58 3.04
CA PRO A 116 2.03 -19.79 2.28
C PRO A 116 2.11 -19.46 0.79
N ARG A 117 2.98 -20.15 0.08
CA ARG A 117 3.02 -20.06 -1.37
C ARG A 117 1.80 -20.80 -1.93
N ILE A 118 0.95 -20.09 -2.66
CA ILE A 118 -0.22 -20.66 -3.34
C ILE A 118 0.01 -20.65 -4.84
N ASN A 119 -0.47 -21.69 -5.53
CA ASN A 119 -0.45 -21.76 -6.98
C ASN A 119 -1.74 -21.13 -7.49
N CYS A 120 -1.64 -19.97 -8.12
CA CYS A 120 -2.78 -19.35 -8.78
C CYS A 120 -3.18 -20.17 -10.03
N SER A 121 -4.42 -19.99 -10.48
CA SER A 121 -4.96 -20.58 -11.72
C SER A 121 -4.11 -20.26 -12.98
N SER A 122 -3.29 -19.20 -12.92
CA SER A 122 -2.35 -18.79 -13.96
C SER A 122 -1.05 -19.60 -14.01
N GLY A 123 -0.87 -20.58 -13.12
CA GLY A 123 0.37 -21.36 -12.99
C GLY A 123 1.51 -20.64 -12.28
N GLN A 124 1.29 -19.41 -11.80
CA GLN A 124 2.26 -18.67 -10.99
C GLN A 124 2.09 -18.98 -9.51
N THR A 125 3.21 -19.25 -8.83
CA THR A 125 3.23 -19.35 -7.37
C THR A 125 3.39 -17.97 -6.75
N GLN A 126 2.44 -17.53 -5.93
CA GLN A 126 2.49 -16.24 -5.23
C GLN A 126 2.46 -16.44 -3.71
N SER A 127 3.14 -15.55 -2.98
CA SER A 127 3.07 -15.52 -1.51
C SER A 127 1.72 -15.03 -1.07
N ALA A 128 1.10 -15.75 -0.13
CA ALA A 128 -0.23 -15.39 0.31
C ALA A 128 -0.32 -14.36 1.42
N TYR A 129 -1.19 -13.36 1.25
CA TYR A 129 -1.45 -12.33 2.25
C TYR A 129 -2.94 -12.21 2.53
N GLY A 130 -3.28 -12.02 3.80
CA GLY A 130 -4.64 -11.79 4.22
C GLY A 130 -4.71 -11.07 5.55
N CYS A 131 -5.91 -10.59 5.84
CA CYS A 131 -6.20 -9.74 6.98
C CYS A 131 -7.22 -10.39 7.89
N GLN A 132 -6.94 -10.45 9.19
CA GLN A 132 -7.89 -10.91 10.20
C GLN A 132 -8.43 -9.73 10.99
N PHE A 133 -9.73 -9.50 10.86
CA PHE A 133 -10.46 -8.53 11.66
C PHE A 133 -11.18 -9.29 12.77
N ARG A 134 -10.57 -9.32 13.96
CA ARG A 134 -11.12 -10.04 15.10
C ARG A 134 -12.41 -9.39 15.60
N GLY A 135 -13.35 -10.21 16.02
CA GLY A 135 -14.61 -9.72 16.58
C GLY A 135 -15.50 -9.06 15.52
N LYS A 136 -15.33 -9.43 14.26
CA LYS A 136 -16.03 -8.87 13.10
C LYS A 136 -16.55 -9.98 12.22
N ARG A 137 -17.64 -9.69 11.50
CA ARG A 137 -18.27 -10.62 10.57
C ARG A 137 -18.83 -9.86 9.37
N LEU A 138 -18.72 -10.46 8.19
CA LEU A 138 -19.43 -10.02 7.01
C LEU A 138 -20.81 -10.71 6.94
N ASN A 139 -21.88 -9.94 6.75
CA ASN A 139 -23.22 -10.49 6.57
C ASN A 139 -23.50 -10.71 5.08
N THR A 140 -23.13 -11.89 4.60
CA THR A 140 -23.33 -12.30 3.20
C THR A 140 -23.60 -13.79 3.15
N GLU A 141 -24.16 -14.24 2.03
CA GLU A 141 -24.33 -15.66 1.76
C GLU A 141 -22.97 -16.33 1.58
N ALA A 142 -22.81 -17.48 2.22
CA ALA A 142 -21.59 -18.26 2.11
C ALA A 142 -21.59 -19.05 0.80
N LEU A 143 -20.48 -18.97 0.05
CA LEU A 143 -20.20 -19.87 -1.07
C LEU A 143 -20.19 -21.32 -0.59
N SER A 144 -19.50 -21.56 0.51
CA SER A 144 -19.40 -22.86 1.16
C SER A 144 -19.12 -22.69 2.65
N VAL A 145 -19.51 -23.69 3.43
CA VAL A 145 -19.23 -23.73 4.87
C VAL A 145 -18.42 -24.98 5.18
N LEU A 146 -17.23 -24.77 5.72
CA LEU A 146 -16.24 -25.81 6.03
C LEU A 146 -15.97 -25.82 7.54
N THR A 147 -15.44 -26.94 8.05
CA THR A 147 -14.86 -26.99 9.39
C THR A 147 -13.35 -26.83 9.28
N LYS A 148 -12.77 -25.83 9.96
CA LYS A 148 -11.33 -25.54 9.93
C LYS A 148 -10.82 -25.28 11.34
N ALA A 149 -9.65 -25.83 11.67
CA ALA A 149 -9.11 -25.76 13.04
C ALA A 149 -8.76 -24.32 13.49
N SER A 150 -8.50 -23.41 12.54
CA SER A 150 -8.07 -22.04 12.84
C SER A 150 -8.50 -21.04 11.76
N ALA A 151 -8.44 -19.76 12.10
CA ALA A 151 -8.60 -18.66 11.14
C ALA A 151 -7.61 -18.78 9.96
N SER A 152 -6.34 -19.12 10.21
CA SER A 152 -5.36 -19.32 9.13
C SER A 152 -5.72 -20.47 8.20
N ALA A 153 -6.23 -21.59 8.74
CA ALA A 153 -6.70 -22.71 7.94
C ALA A 153 -7.98 -22.36 7.15
N CYS A 154 -8.83 -21.49 7.69
CA CYS A 154 -9.98 -20.94 6.99
C CYS A 154 -9.57 -20.01 5.84
N LEU A 155 -8.61 -19.11 6.07
CA LEU A 155 -8.07 -18.24 5.04
C LEU A 155 -7.41 -19.05 3.91
N LEU A 156 -6.63 -20.09 4.26
CA LEU A 156 -6.04 -21.02 3.30
C LEU A 156 -7.09 -21.72 2.43
N ALA A 157 -8.21 -22.11 3.02
CA ALA A 157 -9.30 -22.70 2.26
C ALA A 157 -9.92 -21.70 1.28
N CYS A 158 -10.03 -20.42 1.67
CA CYS A 158 -10.45 -19.37 0.74
C CYS A 158 -9.49 -19.22 -0.43
N PHE A 159 -8.17 -19.19 -0.20
CA PHE A 159 -7.19 -19.11 -1.29
C PHE A 159 -7.22 -20.29 -2.27
N GLN A 160 -7.72 -21.45 -1.83
CA GLN A 160 -7.83 -22.66 -2.66
C GLN A 160 -9.17 -22.76 -3.39
N GLU A 161 -10.18 -22.01 -2.96
CA GLU A 161 -11.51 -22.04 -3.54
C GLU A 161 -11.63 -20.97 -4.64
N PRO A 162 -11.83 -21.38 -5.91
CA PRO A 162 -12.04 -20.45 -6.99
C PRO A 162 -13.21 -19.51 -6.69
N SER A 163 -13.00 -18.20 -6.85
CA SER A 163 -13.98 -17.13 -6.56
C SER A 163 -14.14 -16.74 -5.08
N CYS A 164 -13.33 -17.27 -4.16
CA CYS A 164 -13.36 -16.80 -2.77
C CYS A 164 -12.55 -15.51 -2.58
N GLU A 165 -13.21 -14.46 -2.09
CA GLU A 165 -12.65 -13.12 -1.85
C GLU A 165 -12.57 -12.78 -0.35
N SER A 166 -13.31 -13.52 0.48
CA SER A 166 -13.26 -13.38 1.93
C SER A 166 -13.86 -14.59 2.65
N ALA A 167 -13.67 -14.67 3.97
CA ALA A 167 -14.27 -15.70 4.80
C ALA A 167 -14.63 -15.19 6.20
N ASN A 168 -15.64 -15.81 6.81
CA ASN A 168 -15.95 -15.63 8.23
C ASN A 168 -15.55 -16.90 9.00
N PHE A 169 -14.69 -16.76 10.00
CA PHE A 169 -14.30 -17.85 10.88
C PHE A 169 -14.97 -17.73 12.25
N HIS A 170 -15.81 -18.71 12.60
CA HIS A 170 -16.44 -18.80 13.90
C HIS A 170 -15.51 -19.51 14.88
N ARG A 171 -15.10 -18.81 15.94
CA ARG A 171 -14.03 -19.25 16.84
C ARG A 171 -14.37 -20.49 17.67
N SER A 172 -15.59 -20.59 18.19
CA SER A 172 -16.00 -21.70 19.07
C SER A 172 -16.42 -22.94 18.29
N THR A 173 -17.12 -22.77 17.16
CA THR A 173 -17.63 -23.89 16.37
C THR A 173 -16.70 -24.33 15.25
N HIS A 174 -15.58 -23.63 15.05
CA HIS A 174 -14.61 -23.89 13.99
C HIS A 174 -15.21 -23.84 12.57
N LYS A 175 -16.37 -23.20 12.41
CA LYS A 175 -17.04 -23.03 11.12
C LYS A 175 -16.38 -21.90 10.33
N CYS A 176 -15.98 -22.22 9.12
CA CYS A 176 -15.40 -21.33 8.14
C CYS A 176 -16.38 -21.13 6.99
N ALA A 177 -16.98 -19.96 6.88
CA ALA A 177 -17.90 -19.62 5.81
C ALA A 177 -17.16 -18.80 4.74
N LEU A 178 -16.89 -19.39 3.58
CA LEU A 178 -16.23 -18.75 2.45
C LEU A 178 -17.21 -17.84 1.71
N SER A 179 -16.74 -16.76 1.10
CA SER A 179 -17.58 -15.82 0.36
C SER A 179 -16.89 -15.26 -0.86
N LYS A 180 -17.69 -14.98 -1.90
CA LYS A 180 -17.28 -14.23 -3.11
C LYS A 180 -17.27 -12.72 -2.93
N THR A 181 -17.69 -12.22 -1.76
CA THR A 181 -17.77 -10.79 -1.50
C THR A 181 -16.39 -10.28 -1.09
N ARG A 182 -15.82 -9.39 -1.90
CA ARG A 182 -14.66 -8.58 -1.50
C ARG A 182 -15.13 -7.37 -0.69
N VAL A 183 -14.57 -7.20 0.50
CA VAL A 183 -14.84 -6.05 1.37
C VAL A 183 -13.73 -5.02 1.14
N GLN A 184 -14.09 -3.80 0.75
CA GLN A 184 -13.13 -2.74 0.47
C GLN A 184 -12.80 -1.95 1.74
N ASN A 185 -13.74 -1.86 2.68
CA ASN A 185 -13.55 -1.15 3.94
C ASN A 185 -14.19 -1.87 5.14
N THR A 186 -13.72 -1.58 6.35
CA THR A 186 -14.22 -2.25 7.56
C THR A 186 -15.61 -1.81 8.02
N ILE A 187 -16.19 -0.75 7.43
CA ILE A 187 -17.53 -0.24 7.79
C ILE A 187 -18.60 -1.25 7.36
N GLU A 188 -18.33 -2.00 6.29
CA GLU A 188 -19.18 -3.09 5.80
C GLU A 188 -19.25 -4.30 6.76
N LEU A 189 -18.42 -4.33 7.81
CA LEU A 189 -18.34 -5.44 8.77
C LEU A 189 -19.15 -5.18 10.05
N GLN A 190 -19.96 -6.15 10.41
CA GLN A 190 -20.72 -6.17 11.65
C GLN A 190 -19.82 -6.55 12.84
N ALA A 191 -20.08 -5.95 14.01
CA ALA A 191 -19.46 -6.38 15.26
C ALA A 191 -20.00 -7.75 15.67
N SER A 192 -19.11 -8.69 15.97
CA SER A 192 -19.49 -10.03 16.43
C SER A 192 -18.38 -10.65 17.25
N GLN A 193 -18.61 -10.84 18.55
CA GLN A 193 -17.59 -11.41 19.45
C GLN A 193 -17.29 -12.90 19.17
N GLU A 194 -18.00 -13.58 18.29
CA GLU A 194 -17.77 -15.01 18.03
C GLU A 194 -17.02 -15.28 16.73
N TYR A 195 -16.91 -14.26 15.88
CA TYR A 195 -16.38 -14.38 14.53
C TYR A 195 -15.14 -13.52 14.32
N ASP A 196 -14.29 -14.01 13.44
CA ASP A 196 -13.22 -13.24 12.83
C ASP A 196 -13.47 -13.16 11.31
N PHE A 197 -13.47 -11.95 10.77
CA PHE A 197 -13.57 -11.73 9.34
C PHE A 197 -12.16 -11.80 8.72
N LEU A 198 -12.04 -12.58 7.65
CA LEU A 198 -10.80 -12.86 6.96
C LEU A 198 -10.90 -12.31 5.54
N SER A 199 -10.03 -11.38 5.18
CA SER A 199 -9.90 -10.88 3.81
C SER A 199 -8.68 -11.51 3.17
N SER A 200 -8.85 -12.03 1.95
CA SER A 200 -7.76 -12.44 1.07
C SER A 200 -7.39 -11.28 0.14
N ASN A 201 -6.11 -11.17 -0.21
CA ASN A 201 -5.68 -10.26 -1.29
C ASN A 201 -4.63 -10.92 -2.17
N LEU A 202 -5.08 -11.85 -3.01
CA LEU A 202 -4.29 -12.64 -3.97
C LEU A 202 -5.23 -13.33 -4.97
N CYS A 203 -4.67 -13.73 -6.12
CA CYS A 203 -5.29 -14.58 -7.16
C CYS A 203 -6.82 -14.37 -7.27
#